data_AF-A0A4U6MV47-F1
#
_entry.id   AF-A0A4U6MV47-F1
#
_cell.length_a   1.000
_cell.length_b   1.000
_cell.length_c   1.000
_cell.angle_alpha   90.00
_cell.angle_beta   90.00
_cell.angle_gamma   90.00
#
_symmetry.space_group_name_H-M   'P 1'
#
loop_
_entity.id
_entity.type
_entity.pdbx_description
1 polymer ?
#
loop_
_entity_poly.entity_id
_entity_poly.type
_entity_poly.pdbx_seq_one_letter_code
_entity_poly.pdbx_strand_id
1 'polypeptide(L)' 'SGESQWITSPQARRDVQRLRAQSHAILTSSATVLADDPQLTVRWSELGESTQASYPQEELRQPIRIVLDSQNQVTP' A
#
# COMPACT_ATOMS: atom_id res chain seq x y z
N SER A 1 7.47 -9.37 -4.49
CA SER A 1 7.38 -8.42 -5.64
C SER A 1 6.10 -7.61 -5.50
N GLY A 2 6.17 -6.27 -5.43
CA GLY A 2 5.03 -5.40 -5.04
C GLY A 2 3.89 -5.24 -6.08
N GLU A 3 3.72 -6.19 -7.00
CA GLU A 3 2.65 -6.14 -7.98
C GLU A 3 1.29 -6.42 -7.32
N SER A 4 0.28 -5.65 -7.71
CA SER A 4 -1.06 -5.77 -7.14
C SER A 4 -1.75 -7.02 -7.69
N GLN A 5 -1.66 -8.14 -6.97
CA GLN A 5 -2.25 -9.42 -7.39
C GLN A 5 -3.78 -9.41 -7.44
N TRP A 6 -4.41 -8.51 -6.68
CA TRP A 6 -5.88 -8.45 -6.51
C TRP A 6 -6.55 -7.23 -7.14
N ILE A 7 -5.79 -6.25 -7.62
CA ILE A 7 -6.33 -5.02 -8.21
C ILE A 7 -6.03 -5.00 -9.69
N THR A 8 -7.04 -5.34 -10.47
CA THR A 8 -6.90 -5.71 -11.87
C THR A 8 -6.81 -4.51 -12.81
N SER A 9 -7.64 -3.47 -12.65
CA SER A 9 -7.62 -2.32 -13.56
C SER A 9 -6.61 -1.24 -13.11
N PRO A 10 -5.97 -0.51 -14.06
CA PRO A 10 -5.13 0.64 -13.73
C PRO A 10 -5.87 1.71 -12.92
N GLN A 11 -7.16 1.93 -13.19
CA GLN A 11 -7.99 2.89 -12.45
C GLN A 11 -8.17 2.44 -11.00
N ALA A 12 -8.50 1.17 -10.77
CA ALA A 12 -8.64 0.64 -9.41
C ALA A 12 -7.30 0.69 -8.64
N ARG A 13 -6.17 0.46 -9.31
CA ARG A 13 -4.83 0.60 -8.70
C ARG A 13 -4.58 2.03 -8.24
N ARG A 14 -4.87 3.02 -9.07
CA ARG A 14 -4.76 4.45 -8.72
C ARG A 14 -5.64 4.83 -7.53
N ASP A 15 -6.88 4.35 -7.51
CA ASP A 15 -7.80 4.63 -6.39
C ASP A 15 -7.29 4.04 -5.07
N VAL A 16 -6.80 2.80 -5.08
CA VAL A 16 -6.23 2.22 -3.85
C VAL A 16 -4.98 2.97 -3.41
N GLN A 17 -4.13 3.42 -4.33
CA GLN A 17 -2.97 4.26 -3.99
C GLN A 17 -3.39 5.56 -3.31
N ARG A 18 -4.42 6.23 -3.85
CA ARG A 18 -4.99 7.44 -3.25
C ARG A 18 -5.54 7.18 -1.85
N LEU A 19 -6.29 6.09 -1.65
CA LEU A 19 -6.82 5.74 -0.33
C LEU A 19 -5.70 5.41 0.67
N ARG A 20 -4.64 4.70 0.24
CA ARG A 20 -3.47 4.43 1.07
C ARG A 20 -2.74 5.71 1.48
N ALA A 21 -2.58 6.66 0.56
CA ALA A 21 -1.95 7.96 0.83
C ALA A 21 -2.69 8.78 1.89
N GLN A 22 -4.03 8.69 1.91
CA GLN A 22 -4.88 9.38 2.87
C GLN A 22 -4.94 8.67 4.24
N SER A 23 -4.67 7.37 4.27
CA SER A 23 -4.78 6.56 5.48
C SER A 23 -3.60 6.75 6.42
N HIS A 24 -3.84 6.78 7.74
CA HIS A 24 -2.75 6.79 8.70
C HIS A 24 -1.99 5.45 8.70
N ALA A 25 -2.74 4.35 8.63
CA ALA A 25 -2.22 2.98 8.69
C ALA A 25 -2.89 2.06 7.68
N ILE A 26 -2.20 0.98 7.33
CA ILE A 26 -2.70 -0.16 6.55
C ILE A 26 -2.62 -1.40 7.44
N LEU A 27 -3.73 -2.11 7.57
CA LEU A 27 -3.84 -3.35 8.32
C LEU A 27 -3.84 -4.56 7.36
N THR A 28 -3.11 -5.61 7.71
CA THR A 28 -3.15 -6.90 6.99
C THR A 28 -2.99 -8.07 7.96
N SER A 29 -3.19 -9.30 7.46
CA SER A 29 -2.91 -10.54 8.20
C SER A 29 -1.55 -11.11 7.81
N SER A 30 -0.95 -11.89 8.72
CA SER A 30 0.26 -12.67 8.40
C SER A 30 0.06 -13.61 7.22
N ALA A 31 -1.13 -14.21 7.08
CA ALA A 31 -1.46 -15.07 5.94
C ALA A 31 -1.30 -14.36 4.59
N THR A 32 -1.75 -13.10 4.47
CA THR A 32 -1.54 -12.30 3.25
C THR A 32 -0.08 -11.95 3.05
N VAL A 33 0.65 -11.61 4.12
CA VAL A 33 2.09 -11.31 4.02
C VAL A 33 2.86 -12.52 3.48
N LEU A 34 2.59 -13.70 4.01
CA LEU A 34 3.26 -14.94 3.62
C LEU A 34 2.89 -15.40 2.20
N ALA A 35 1.64 -15.19 1.79
CA ALA A 35 1.17 -15.60 0.46
C ALA A 35 1.65 -14.66 -0.66
N ASP A 36 1.64 -13.34 -0.40
CA ASP A 36 1.75 -12.34 -1.46
C ASP A 36 3.03 -11.49 -1.42
N ASP A 37 3.80 -11.53 -0.32
CA ASP A 37 4.95 -10.64 -0.08
C ASP A 37 4.66 -9.15 -0.45
N PRO A 38 3.60 -8.54 0.11
CA PRO A 38 3.19 -7.21 -0.30
C PRO A 38 4.03 -6.13 0.40
N GLN A 39 4.48 -5.14 -0.36
CA GLN A 39 5.19 -4.00 0.23
C GLN A 39 4.30 -3.09 1.10
N LEU A 40 2.99 -3.07 0.80
CA LEU A 40 1.98 -2.22 1.45
C LEU A 40 2.38 -0.74 1.55
N THR A 41 3.08 -0.25 0.53
CA THR A 41 3.52 1.14 0.40
C THR A 41 2.59 1.93 -0.52
N VAL A 42 2.65 3.26 -0.38
CA VAL A 42 2.16 4.21 -1.37
C VAL A 42 3.24 4.34 -2.45
N ARG A 43 2.82 4.20 -3.72
CA ARG A 43 3.67 4.43 -4.89
C ARG A 43 3.26 5.74 -5.53
N TRP A 44 4.05 6.79 -5.34
CA TRP A 44 3.71 8.14 -5.81
C TRP A 44 3.45 8.21 -7.32
N SER A 45 4.21 7.45 -8.12
CA SER A 45 4.04 7.34 -9.57
C SER A 45 2.71 6.71 -10.00
N GLU A 46 2.03 5.99 -9.11
CA GLU A 46 0.70 5.42 -9.34
C GLU A 46 -0.44 6.27 -8.78
N LEU A 47 -0.15 7.45 -8.21
CA LEU A 47 -1.19 8.42 -7.86
C LEU A 47 -1.73 9.11 -9.12
N GLY A 48 -2.98 9.55 -9.07
CA GLY A 48 -3.57 10.35 -10.16
C GLY A 48 -2.95 11.75 -10.23
N GLU A 49 -2.95 12.36 -11.41
CA GLU A 49 -2.35 13.68 -11.67
C GLU A 49 -2.83 14.77 -10.70
N SER A 50 -4.13 14.79 -10.38
CA SER A 50 -4.70 15.73 -9.41
C SER A 50 -4.15 15.55 -7.99
N THR A 51 -3.85 14.31 -7.60
CA THR A 51 -3.24 14.02 -6.30
C THR A 51 -1.76 14.39 -6.31
N GLN A 52 -1.03 14.07 -7.38
CA GLN A 52 0.38 14.46 -7.53
C GLN A 52 0.57 15.98 -7.51
N ALA A 53 -0.38 16.74 -8.08
CA ALA A 53 -0.35 18.20 -8.08
C ALA A 53 -0.51 18.82 -6.67
N SER A 54 -1.16 18.12 -5.75
CA SER A 54 -1.42 18.60 -4.38
C SER A 54 -0.60 17.87 -3.31
N TYR A 55 0.11 16.81 -3.68
CA TYR A 55 0.91 16.00 -2.77
C TYR A 55 2.29 15.74 -3.40
N PRO A 56 3.26 16.64 -3.16
CA PRO A 56 4.61 16.53 -3.69
C PRO A 56 5.29 15.23 -3.27
N GLN A 57 6.18 14.71 -4.11
CA GLN A 57 6.85 13.43 -3.83
C GLN A 57 7.75 13.53 -2.59
N GLU A 58 8.34 14.69 -2.35
CA GLU A 58 9.22 14.98 -1.22
C GLU A 58 8.48 14.94 0.13
N GLU A 59 7.17 15.20 0.10
CA GLU A 59 6.29 15.17 1.28
C GLU A 59 5.62 13.81 1.47
N LEU A 60 5.91 12.83 0.59
CA LEU A 60 5.28 11.51 0.62
C LEU A 60 5.57 10.80 1.95
N ARG A 61 4.54 10.74 2.81
CA ARG A 61 4.52 9.92 4.01
C ARG A 61 4.04 8.51 3.69
N GLN A 62 4.78 7.51 4.15
CA GLN A 62 4.30 6.13 4.14
C GLN A 62 3.38 5.84 5.33
N PRO A 63 2.25 5.15 5.13
CA PRO A 63 1.36 4.76 6.22
C PRO A 63 2.03 3.73 7.12
N ILE A 64 1.62 3.70 8.39
CA ILE A 64 2.03 2.66 9.34
C ILE A 64 1.51 1.31 8.83
N ARG A 65 2.36 0.29 8.80
CA ARG A 65 1.97 -1.07 8.41
C ARG A 65 1.73 -1.88 9.67
N ILE A 66 0.50 -2.35 9.84
CA ILE A 66 0.08 -3.17 10.98
C ILE A 66 -0.18 -4.57 10.45
N VAL A 67 0.56 -5.55 10.96
CA VAL A 67 0.41 -6.96 10.60
C VAL A 67 -0.15 -7.70 11.80
N LEU A 68 -1.29 -8.35 11.62
CA LEU A 68 -1.85 -9.26 12.62
C LEU A 68 -1.18 -10.62 12.48
N ASP A 69 -0.32 -10.98 13.45
CA ASP A 69 0.42 -12.23 13.46
C ASP A 69 0.40 -12.88 14.85
N SER A 70 -0.64 -13.65 15.15
CA SER A 70 -0.78 -14.31 16.45
C SER A 70 0.20 -15.47 16.66
N GLN A 71 0.88 -15.92 15.61
CA GLN A 71 1.76 -17.09 15.63
C GLN A 71 3.24 -16.75 15.35
N ASN A 72 3.59 -15.46 15.24
CA ASN A 72 4.95 -14.98 14.93
C ASN A 72 5.58 -15.68 13.71
N GLN A 73 4.80 -15.84 12.64
CA GLN A 73 5.24 -16.52 11.42
C GLN A 73 5.94 -15.58 10.44
N VAL A 74 5.67 -14.27 10.50
CA VAL A 74 6.28 -13.30 9.60
C VAL A 74 7.71 -13.00 10.03
N THR A 75 8.65 -13.12 9.11
CA THR A 75 10.06 -12.79 9.32
C THR A 75 10.34 -11.32 8.97
N PRO A 76 11.23 -10.63 9.71
CA PRO A 76 11.67 -9.26 9.37
C PRO A 76 12.37 -9.13 8.03
#